data_AF-A0A6G1GX62-F1
#
_entry.id   AF-A0A6G1GX62-F1
#
_cell.length_a   1.000
_cell.length_b   1.000
_cell.length_c   1.000
_cell.angle_alpha   90.00
_cell.angle_beta   90.00
_cell.angle_gamma   90.00
#
_symmetry.space_group_name_H-M   'P 1'
#
loop_
_entity.id
_entity.type
_entity.pdbx_description
1 polymer ?
#
loop_
_entity_poly.entity_id
_entity_poly.type
_entity_poly.pdbx_seq_one_letter_code
_entity_poly.pdbx_strand_id
1 'polypeptide(L)'
;MGCSSSKQTGHNQQPNRPQIGPPTDVTIHVPRNRVDASGQPIQQVSRDVDRPGMQQALGLMATYLHRKHAEVTAITVGGAVNCLLLQSRYSTHDVDIFGTNLDNRARMLLDEAMQYAIQHSPVALGTDWFNTETQMWMSPGMQRDLTEEALRQQIVVFRQPGLTLLAAPWGYAFGAKVQRLVTRSEQARPYDLDDAVSYLRQLVQRNEGRPATLQQLEDCARRYHQTTDARYLLESVNGAYERMYRSPGIVRSGGKGSRRR
;
A
#
# COMPACT_ATOMS: atom_id res chain seq x y z
N MET A 1 -81.65 33.73 3.12
CA MET A 1 -80.97 34.22 4.32
C MET A 1 -80.29 33.04 5.01
N GLY A 2 -78.97 33.12 5.17
CA GLY A 2 -78.11 32.24 6.00
C GLY A 2 -77.80 30.86 5.41
N CYS A 3 -76.60 30.28 5.46
CA CYS A 3 -75.30 30.69 5.98
C CYS A 3 -74.25 29.74 5.37
N SER A 4 -73.04 30.25 5.16
CA SER A 4 -71.84 29.58 4.64
C SER A 4 -71.38 28.38 5.46
N SER A 5 -70.64 27.46 4.83
CA SER A 5 -69.51 26.74 5.45
C SER A 5 -68.63 26.07 4.40
N SER A 6 -67.50 26.73 4.12
CA SER A 6 -66.36 26.22 3.36
C SER A 6 -65.57 25.21 4.21
N LYS A 7 -65.13 24.09 3.63
CA LYS A 7 -64.08 23.24 4.21
C LYS A 7 -62.82 23.36 3.36
N GLN A 8 -61.81 24.02 3.92
CA GLN A 8 -60.44 24.04 3.42
C GLN A 8 -59.76 22.71 3.79
N THR A 9 -59.23 22.00 2.79
CA THR A 9 -58.30 20.90 2.98
C THR A 9 -56.87 21.46 3.06
N GLY A 10 -56.38 21.64 4.29
CA GLY A 10 -54.99 21.98 4.54
C GLY A 10 -54.08 20.78 4.31
N HIS A 11 -53.35 20.77 3.18
CA HIS A 11 -52.19 19.90 3.01
C HIS A 11 -51.05 20.44 3.88
N ASN A 12 -50.88 19.81 5.05
CA ASN A 12 -49.76 20.06 5.94
C ASN A 12 -48.51 19.36 5.38
N GLN A 13 -47.79 20.03 4.46
CA GLN A 13 -46.46 19.59 4.05
C GLN A 13 -45.48 19.92 5.18
N GLN A 14 -45.19 18.94 6.03
CA GLN A 14 -44.05 19.03 6.93
C GLN A 14 -42.76 19.11 6.09
N PRO A 15 -41.86 20.07 6.38
CA PRO A 15 -40.58 20.15 5.70
C PRO A 15 -39.77 18.88 6.04
N ASN A 16 -39.33 18.17 5.00
CA ASN A 16 -38.40 17.04 5.09
C ASN A 16 -37.20 17.46 5.96
N ARG A 17 -37.15 16.97 7.19
CA ARG A 17 -35.95 17.06 8.01
C ARG A 17 -34.86 16.25 7.31
N PRO A 18 -33.69 16.85 6.98
CA PRO A 18 -32.58 16.08 6.43
C PRO A 18 -32.23 14.97 7.42
N GLN A 19 -32.38 13.71 6.99
CA GLN A 19 -31.86 12.56 7.73
C GLN A 19 -30.35 12.64 7.66
N ILE A 20 -29.73 13.10 8.74
CA ILE A 20 -28.29 12.97 8.95
C ILE A 20 -28.05 11.47 9.16
N GLY A 21 -27.35 10.85 8.22
CA GLY A 21 -26.94 9.45 8.33
C GLY A 21 -26.11 9.22 9.60
N PRO A 22 -25.95 7.96 10.04
CA PRO A 22 -25.11 7.66 11.19
C PRO A 22 -23.69 8.22 10.97
N PRO A 23 -22.98 8.63 12.04
CA PRO A 23 -21.61 9.10 11.93
C PRO A 23 -20.78 8.07 11.18
N THR A 24 -20.23 8.46 10.02
CA THR A 24 -19.19 7.68 9.36
C THR A 24 -17.91 7.87 10.15
N ASP A 25 -17.32 6.79 10.64
CA ASP A 25 -15.99 6.84 11.26
C ASP A 25 -15.00 7.40 10.24
N VAL A 26 -14.57 8.64 10.46
CA VAL A 26 -13.56 9.28 9.63
C VAL A 26 -12.24 8.54 9.89
N THR A 27 -11.70 7.91 8.85
CA THR A 27 -10.42 7.21 8.93
C THR A 27 -9.30 8.23 9.05
N ILE A 28 -8.49 8.12 10.10
CA ILE A 28 -7.34 9.02 10.31
C ILE A 28 -6.20 8.66 9.33
N HIS A 29 -5.69 9.68 8.64
CA HIS A 29 -4.49 9.56 7.81
C HIS A 29 -3.22 9.76 8.64
N VAL A 30 -2.15 9.06 8.24
CA VAL A 30 -0.78 9.26 8.70
C VAL A 30 0.05 9.72 7.49
N PRO A 31 0.87 10.77 7.60
CA PRO A 31 0.85 11.76 8.69
C PRO A 31 -0.47 12.53 8.73
N ARG A 32 -0.84 13.06 9.89
CA ARG A 32 -1.97 14.00 9.98
C ARG A 32 -1.58 15.37 9.42
N ASN A 33 -2.54 16.09 8.85
CA ASN A 33 -2.35 17.49 8.45
C ASN A 33 -1.93 18.33 9.67
N ARG A 34 -0.83 19.07 9.53
CA ARG A 34 -0.21 19.86 10.60
C ARG A 34 0.12 21.25 10.09
N VAL A 35 0.12 22.21 11.00
CA VAL A 35 0.54 23.58 10.75
C VAL A 35 1.81 23.89 11.56
N ASP A 36 2.65 24.78 11.04
CA ASP A 36 3.81 25.30 11.74
C ASP A 36 3.42 26.34 12.82
N ALA A 37 4.41 26.94 13.47
CA ALA A 37 4.20 27.95 14.52
C ALA A 37 3.48 29.22 14.02
N SER A 38 3.45 29.46 12.71
CA SER A 38 2.74 30.58 12.07
C SER A 38 1.33 30.22 11.58
N GLY A 39 0.88 28.98 11.82
CA GLY A 39 -0.41 28.47 11.36
C GLY A 39 -0.44 28.09 9.88
N GLN A 40 0.72 28.05 9.20
CA GLN A 40 0.80 27.64 7.80
C GLN A 40 0.93 26.11 7.71
N PRO A 41 0.33 25.45 6.70
CA PRO A 41 0.52 24.01 6.48
C PRO A 41 2.00 23.67 6.37
N ILE A 42 2.44 22.63 7.10
CA ILE A 42 3.81 22.12 6.98
C ILE A 42 4.00 21.61 5.56
N GLN A 43 4.99 22.16 4.84
CA GLN A 43 5.31 21.71 3.49
C GLN A 43 5.82 20.27 3.52
N GLN A 44 5.34 19.46 2.57
CA GLN A 44 5.86 18.12 2.37
C GLN A 44 7.30 18.20 1.86
N VAL A 45 8.21 17.55 2.58
CA VAL A 45 9.62 17.42 2.20
C VAL A 45 9.93 15.95 2.07
N SER A 46 10.30 15.52 0.87
CA SER A 46 10.78 14.15 0.61
C SER A 46 12.30 14.09 0.75
N ARG A 47 12.81 13.02 1.37
CA ARG A 47 14.25 12.78 1.55
C ARG A 47 14.54 11.30 1.39
N ASP A 48 15.52 10.96 0.57
CA ASP A 48 16.01 9.58 0.50
C ASP A 48 16.73 9.22 1.80
N VAL A 49 16.33 8.08 2.36
CA VAL A 49 16.93 7.49 3.58
C VAL A 49 17.50 6.13 3.20
N ASP A 50 18.76 5.91 3.57
CA ASP A 50 19.39 4.61 3.35
C ASP A 50 18.85 3.53 4.28
N ARG A 51 19.16 2.26 3.97
CA ARG A 51 18.67 1.12 4.73
C ARG A 51 18.98 1.21 6.23
N PRO A 52 20.23 1.50 6.68
CA PRO A 52 20.51 1.65 8.11
C PRO A 52 19.71 2.79 8.75
N GLY A 53 19.62 3.95 8.09
CA GLY A 53 18.83 5.08 8.56
C GLY A 53 17.35 4.74 8.70
N MET A 54 16.79 4.01 7.74
CA MET A 54 15.40 3.57 7.75
C MET A 54 15.13 2.55 8.88
N GLN A 55 16.04 1.60 9.10
CA GLN A 55 15.96 0.67 10.23
C GLN A 55 15.99 1.40 11.58
N GLN A 56 16.85 2.41 11.71
CA GLN A 56 16.94 3.21 12.92
C GLN A 56 15.68 4.04 13.17
N ALA A 57 15.15 4.70 12.14
CA ALA A 57 13.91 5.46 12.21
C ALA A 57 12.72 4.59 12.64
N LEU A 58 12.58 3.40 12.04
CA LEU A 58 11.56 2.43 12.46
C LEU A 58 11.79 1.91 13.88
N GLY A 59 13.04 1.76 14.31
CA GLY A 59 13.37 1.40 15.70
C GLY A 59 12.98 2.47 16.72
N LEU A 60 13.11 3.74 16.37
CA LEU A 60 12.62 4.86 17.19
C LEU A 60 11.09 4.83 17.30
N MET A 61 10.38 4.55 16.20
CA MET A 61 8.91 4.37 16.24
C MET A 61 8.52 3.19 17.13
N ALA A 62 9.15 2.03 16.95
CA ALA A 62 8.89 0.83 17.74
C ALA A 62 9.10 1.10 19.25
N THR A 63 10.21 1.75 19.60
CA THR A 63 10.51 2.17 20.98
C THR A 63 9.43 3.09 21.55
N TYR A 64 8.96 4.07 20.77
CA TYR A 64 7.87 4.95 21.21
C TYR A 64 6.58 4.17 21.48
N LEU A 65 6.16 3.32 20.54
CA LEU A 65 4.94 2.52 20.66
C LEU A 65 5.01 1.55 21.83
N HIS A 66 6.15 0.88 22.02
CA HIS A 66 6.36 -0.04 23.13
C HIS A 66 6.26 0.66 24.49
N ARG A 67 6.84 1.87 24.62
CA ARG A 67 6.71 2.71 25.84
C ARG A 67 5.26 3.17 26.08
N LYS A 68 4.42 3.20 25.06
CA LYS A 68 2.97 3.46 25.14
C LYS A 68 2.15 2.18 25.36
N HIS A 69 2.81 1.04 25.58
CA HIS A 69 2.19 -0.28 25.71
C HIS A 69 1.30 -0.65 24.50
N ALA A 70 1.71 -0.20 23.31
CA ALA A 70 1.01 -0.49 22.07
C ALA A 70 1.84 -1.45 21.22
N GLU A 71 1.20 -2.49 20.70
CA GLU A 71 1.78 -3.43 19.73
C GLU A 71 1.03 -3.28 18.41
N VAL A 72 1.64 -2.60 17.44
CA VAL A 72 0.99 -2.26 16.17
C VAL A 72 1.54 -3.12 15.05
N THR A 73 0.66 -3.74 14.27
CA THR A 73 1.02 -4.43 13.01
C THR A 73 0.43 -3.67 11.84
N ALA A 74 1.27 -3.20 10.93
CA ALA A 74 0.85 -2.55 9.68
C ALA A 74 1.39 -3.32 8.47
N ILE A 75 0.75 -3.14 7.31
CA ILE A 75 1.17 -3.74 6.04
C ILE A 75 1.89 -2.65 5.25
N THR A 76 3.06 -2.98 4.69
CA THR A 76 3.86 -2.07 3.87
C THR A 76 4.09 -2.63 2.47
N VAL A 77 4.25 -1.73 1.50
CA VAL A 77 4.48 -2.05 0.08
C VAL A 77 5.55 -1.11 -0.49
N GLY A 78 6.06 -1.41 -1.69
CA GLY A 78 6.90 -0.48 -2.43
C GLY A 78 8.31 -0.35 -1.85
N GLY A 79 8.80 0.89 -1.79
CA GLY A 79 10.22 1.19 -1.55
C GLY A 79 10.76 0.60 -0.25
N ALA A 80 9.99 0.62 0.84
CA ALA A 80 10.37 0.00 2.11
C ALA A 80 10.59 -1.51 2.00
N VAL A 81 9.76 -2.22 1.25
CA VAL A 81 9.92 -3.67 1.01
C VAL A 81 11.19 -3.94 0.20
N ASN A 82 11.43 -3.16 -0.86
CA ASN A 82 12.62 -3.29 -1.69
C ASN A 82 13.91 -2.92 -0.95
N CYS A 83 13.85 -1.96 -0.04
CA CYS A 83 14.98 -1.48 0.74
C CYS A 83 15.32 -2.42 1.91
N LEU A 84 14.34 -2.75 2.75
CA LEU A 84 14.54 -3.43 4.04
C LEU A 84 14.55 -4.95 3.91
N LEU A 85 13.62 -5.51 3.12
CA LEU A 85 13.43 -6.96 3.02
C LEU A 85 14.17 -7.56 1.82
N LEU A 86 13.86 -7.10 0.60
CA LEU A 86 14.44 -7.67 -0.62
C LEU A 86 15.87 -7.19 -0.88
N GLN A 87 16.25 -6.06 -0.26
CA GLN A 87 17.55 -5.41 -0.41
C GLN A 87 17.92 -5.10 -1.88
N SER A 88 16.93 -5.02 -2.77
CA SER A 88 17.10 -4.63 -4.17
C SER A 88 17.37 -3.14 -4.33
N ARG A 89 17.09 -2.34 -3.28
CA ARG A 89 17.41 -0.91 -3.19
C ARG A 89 18.27 -0.63 -1.97
N TYR A 90 19.15 0.36 -2.08
CA TYR A 90 19.94 0.88 -0.95
C TYR A 90 19.16 1.90 -0.12
N SER A 91 18.30 2.70 -0.76
CA SER A 91 17.52 3.76 -0.13
C SER A 91 16.08 3.81 -0.65
N THR A 92 15.21 4.42 0.17
CA THR A 92 13.83 4.81 -0.16
C THR A 92 13.51 6.13 0.53
N HIS A 93 12.55 6.90 0.03
CA HIS A 93 12.15 8.16 0.68
C HIS A 93 11.08 7.97 1.75
N ASP A 94 10.33 6.87 1.67
CA ASP A 94 9.20 6.63 2.55
C ASP A 94 8.92 5.13 2.81
N VAL A 95 7.95 4.94 3.71
CA VAL A 95 7.32 3.69 4.11
C VAL A 95 5.80 3.88 3.95
N ASP A 96 5.31 3.46 2.78
CA ASP A 96 3.88 3.32 2.53
C ASP A 96 3.30 2.22 3.44
N ILE A 97 2.25 2.55 4.20
CA ILE A 97 1.51 1.60 5.01
C ILE A 97 0.01 1.61 4.76
N PHE A 98 -0.61 0.46 5.04
CA PHE A 98 -2.05 0.32 5.13
C PHE A 98 -2.41 -0.81 6.11
N GLY A 99 -3.70 -0.95 6.39
CA GLY A 99 -4.22 -2.06 7.19
C GLY A 99 -5.63 -1.78 7.69
N THR A 100 -6.58 -2.66 7.37
CA THR A 100 -7.95 -2.60 7.92
C THR A 100 -8.01 -3.06 9.38
N ASN A 101 -6.92 -3.62 9.91
CA ASN A 101 -6.74 -3.92 11.32
C ASN A 101 -6.28 -2.72 12.16
N LEU A 102 -6.02 -1.57 11.53
CA LEU A 102 -5.59 -0.34 12.20
C LEU A 102 -6.80 0.54 12.52
N ASP A 103 -7.19 0.59 13.79
CA ASP A 103 -8.17 1.54 14.28
C ASP A 103 -7.60 2.99 14.36
N ASN A 104 -8.47 3.95 14.66
CA ASN A 104 -8.08 5.36 14.76
C ASN A 104 -7.05 5.60 15.88
N ARG A 105 -7.08 4.81 16.96
CA ARG A 105 -6.09 4.92 18.05
C ARG A 105 -4.70 4.48 17.59
N ALA A 106 -4.61 3.36 16.89
CA ALA A 106 -3.37 2.86 16.30
C ALA A 106 -2.81 3.87 15.28
N ARG A 107 -3.66 4.45 14.44
CA ARG A 107 -3.26 5.49 13.46
C ARG A 107 -2.72 6.75 14.12
N MET A 108 -3.36 7.23 15.19
CA MET A 108 -2.84 8.35 15.98
C MET A 108 -1.47 8.02 16.61
N LEU A 109 -1.33 6.82 17.19
CA LEU A 109 -0.06 6.39 17.79
C LEU A 109 1.06 6.24 16.76
N LEU A 110 0.76 5.74 15.56
CA LEU A 110 1.72 5.67 14.45
C LEU A 110 2.17 7.07 14.01
N ASP A 111 1.25 8.03 13.89
CA ASP A 111 1.57 9.42 13.58
C ASP A 111 2.44 10.07 14.68
N GLU A 112 2.12 9.85 15.96
CA GLU A 112 2.98 10.31 17.07
C GLU A 112 4.37 9.67 17.06
N ALA A 113 4.44 8.35 16.82
CA ALA A 113 5.69 7.60 16.75
C ALA A 113 6.56 8.08 15.57
N MET A 114 5.94 8.36 14.42
CA MET A 114 6.62 8.94 13.26
C MET A 114 7.21 10.31 13.59
N GLN A 115 6.47 11.17 14.29
CA GLN A 115 6.98 12.48 14.74
C GLN A 115 8.13 12.34 15.75
N TYR A 116 8.02 11.37 16.67
CA TYR A 116 9.11 11.05 17.58
C TYR A 116 10.38 10.67 16.81
N ALA A 117 10.27 9.82 15.77
CA ALA A 117 11.40 9.47 14.92
C ALA A 117 11.99 10.68 14.17
N ILE A 118 11.16 11.59 13.63
CA ILE A 118 11.63 12.83 12.99
C ILE A 118 12.49 13.67 13.94
N GLN A 119 12.11 13.75 15.23
CA GLN A 119 12.82 14.56 16.22
C GLN A 119 14.12 13.92 16.76
N HIS A 120 14.22 12.58 16.73
CA HIS A 120 15.30 11.84 17.41
C HIS A 120 16.21 11.06 16.47
N SER A 121 15.86 10.96 15.18
CA SER A 121 16.66 10.29 14.18
C SER A 121 17.94 11.08 13.88
N PRO A 122 19.12 10.43 13.80
CA PRO A 122 20.35 11.09 13.38
C PRO A 122 20.39 11.35 11.87
N VAL A 123 19.51 10.70 11.09
CA VAL A 123 19.30 10.97 9.67
C VAL A 123 18.07 11.85 9.50
N ALA A 124 18.15 12.82 8.59
CA ALA A 124 17.02 13.70 8.29
C ALA A 124 15.93 12.93 7.55
N LEU A 125 14.75 12.81 8.17
CA LEU A 125 13.59 12.16 7.60
C LEU A 125 12.71 13.18 6.85
N GLY A 126 12.01 12.71 5.81
CA GLY A 126 10.94 13.48 5.19
C GLY A 126 9.77 13.72 6.15
N THR A 127 8.89 14.66 5.85
CA THR A 127 7.68 14.91 6.67
C THR A 127 6.60 13.84 6.49
N ASP A 128 6.70 13.08 5.41
CA ASP A 128 5.79 12.05 4.90
C ASP A 128 6.48 10.67 4.79
N TRP A 129 7.66 10.50 5.41
CA TRP A 129 8.48 9.28 5.29
C TRP A 129 7.78 8.01 5.80
N PHE A 130 6.70 8.13 6.58
CA PHE A 130 5.87 7.01 7.00
C PHE A 130 4.41 7.43 6.83
N ASN A 131 3.71 6.88 5.85
CA ASN A 131 2.43 7.43 5.43
C ASN A 131 1.40 6.37 5.01
N THR A 132 0.16 6.82 4.86
CA THR A 132 -1.00 6.00 4.44
C THR A 132 -1.50 6.37 3.04
N GLU A 133 -0.70 7.07 2.24
CA GLU A 133 -1.12 7.58 0.94
C GLU A 133 -1.47 6.43 -0.02
N THR A 134 -0.74 5.33 0.03
CA THR A 134 -1.03 4.12 -0.76
C THR A 134 -2.48 3.62 -0.57
N GLN A 135 -3.05 3.79 0.63
CA GLN A 135 -4.41 3.34 0.96
C GLN A 135 -5.48 4.13 0.17
N MET A 136 -5.20 5.37 -0.23
CA MET A 136 -6.14 6.24 -0.97
C MET A 136 -6.48 5.70 -2.36
N TRP A 137 -5.60 4.87 -2.93
CA TRP A 137 -5.76 4.29 -4.26
C TRP A 137 -6.40 2.89 -4.24
N MET A 138 -6.75 2.39 -3.05
CA MET A 138 -7.32 1.05 -2.87
C MET A 138 -8.80 1.14 -2.53
N SER A 139 -9.64 0.34 -3.20
CA SER A 139 -11.03 0.18 -2.80
C SER A 139 -11.13 -0.46 -1.40
N PRO A 140 -12.20 -0.23 -0.62
CA PRO A 140 -12.36 -0.84 0.71
C PRO A 140 -12.29 -2.37 0.69
N GLY A 141 -12.80 -3.01 -0.38
CA GLY A 141 -12.69 -4.45 -0.58
C GLY A 141 -11.24 -4.90 -0.77
N MET A 142 -10.50 -4.21 -1.63
CA MET A 142 -9.08 -4.49 -1.87
C MET A 142 -8.25 -4.32 -0.59
N GLN A 143 -8.50 -3.27 0.20
CA GLN A 143 -7.77 -3.05 1.46
C GLN A 143 -7.96 -4.22 2.44
N ARG A 144 -9.19 -4.74 2.58
CA ARG A 144 -9.47 -5.92 3.43
C ARG A 144 -8.74 -7.15 2.91
N ASP A 145 -8.90 -7.48 1.63
CA ASP A 145 -8.26 -8.63 1.00
C ASP A 145 -6.73 -8.61 1.17
N LEU A 146 -6.11 -7.46 0.91
CA LEU A 146 -4.66 -7.30 1.05
C LEU A 146 -4.22 -7.39 2.51
N THR A 147 -4.99 -6.83 3.45
CA THR A 147 -4.71 -6.90 4.89
C THR A 147 -4.78 -8.33 5.38
N GLU A 148 -5.86 -9.05 5.08
CA GLU A 148 -6.05 -10.46 5.49
C GLU A 148 -4.98 -11.36 4.87
N GLU A 149 -4.65 -11.17 3.59
CA GLU A 149 -3.62 -11.94 2.92
C GLU A 149 -2.22 -11.65 3.50
N ALA A 150 -1.90 -10.40 3.80
CA ALA A 150 -0.65 -10.01 4.46
C ALA A 150 -0.53 -10.63 5.87
N LEU A 151 -1.60 -10.57 6.66
CA LEU A 151 -1.65 -11.17 7.99
C LEU A 151 -1.56 -12.69 7.95
N ARG A 152 -2.10 -13.33 6.91
CA ARG A 152 -1.97 -14.79 6.72
C ARG A 152 -0.57 -15.19 6.30
N GLN A 153 0.08 -14.41 5.44
CA GLN A 153 1.42 -14.76 4.93
C GLN A 153 2.57 -14.46 5.90
N GLN A 154 2.39 -13.53 6.84
CA GLN A 154 3.38 -13.19 7.89
C GLN A 154 4.79 -12.90 7.37
N ILE A 155 4.93 -12.31 6.17
CA ILE A 155 6.23 -11.91 5.65
C ILE A 155 6.66 -10.63 6.35
N VAL A 156 7.61 -10.74 7.28
CA VAL A 156 8.10 -9.61 8.09
C VAL A 156 9.10 -8.77 7.30
N VAL A 157 8.83 -7.47 7.19
CA VAL A 157 9.75 -6.46 6.65
C VAL A 157 10.57 -5.83 7.77
N PHE A 158 9.92 -5.58 8.91
CA PHE A 158 10.53 -5.05 10.12
C PHE A 158 9.77 -5.57 11.35
N ARG A 159 10.50 -5.88 12.43
CA ARG A 159 9.89 -6.25 13.71
C ARG A 159 10.78 -5.83 14.87
N GLN A 160 10.19 -5.10 15.81
CA GLN A 160 10.69 -4.84 17.15
C GLN A 160 9.48 -4.75 18.10
N PRO A 161 9.66 -4.86 19.43
CA PRO A 161 8.58 -4.59 20.37
C PRO A 161 7.91 -3.25 20.04
N GLY A 162 6.59 -3.25 19.95
CA GLY A 162 5.77 -2.10 19.60
C GLY A 162 5.39 -1.96 18.12
N LEU A 163 6.21 -2.46 17.19
CA LEU A 163 5.95 -2.33 15.75
C LEU A 163 6.35 -3.57 14.94
N THR A 164 5.39 -4.10 14.20
CA THR A 164 5.62 -5.07 13.11
C THR A 164 5.15 -4.48 11.79
N LEU A 165 6.00 -4.54 10.77
CA LEU A 165 5.64 -4.26 9.38
C LEU A 165 5.65 -5.58 8.60
N LEU A 166 4.51 -5.90 7.99
CA LEU A 166 4.37 -7.05 7.08
C LEU A 166 4.40 -6.59 5.63
N ALA A 167 4.99 -7.38 4.74
CA ALA A 167 4.94 -7.09 3.31
C ALA A 167 3.50 -7.29 2.79
N ALA A 168 3.08 -6.42 1.88
CA ALA A 168 1.88 -6.66 1.07
C ALA A 168 2.04 -7.93 0.22
N PRO A 169 0.94 -8.55 -0.24
CA PRO A 169 0.99 -9.70 -1.13
C PRO A 169 1.82 -9.44 -2.40
N TRP A 170 2.70 -10.37 -2.77
CA TRP A 170 3.62 -10.20 -3.89
C TRP A 170 2.93 -9.94 -5.23
N GLY A 171 1.78 -10.57 -5.44
CA GLY A 171 1.00 -10.38 -6.65
C GLY A 171 0.50 -8.93 -6.82
N TYR A 172 0.04 -8.33 -5.72
CA TYR A 172 -0.35 -6.92 -5.70
C TYR A 172 0.84 -5.99 -5.94
N ALA A 173 1.95 -6.20 -5.24
CA ALA A 173 3.15 -5.39 -5.38
C ALA A 173 3.73 -5.47 -6.80
N PHE A 174 3.74 -6.68 -7.38
CA PHE A 174 4.13 -6.93 -8.77
C PHE A 174 3.25 -6.15 -9.75
N GLY A 175 1.93 -6.34 -9.69
CA GLY A 175 1.02 -5.70 -10.63
C GLY A 175 1.00 -4.18 -10.51
N ALA A 176 1.21 -3.62 -9.31
CA ALA A 176 1.32 -2.18 -9.11
C ALA A 176 2.53 -1.56 -9.85
N LYS A 177 3.65 -2.29 -9.90
CA LYS A 177 4.84 -1.88 -10.67
C LYS A 177 4.59 -2.02 -12.18
N VAL A 178 4.03 -3.14 -12.61
CA VAL A 178 3.69 -3.37 -14.03
C VAL A 178 2.71 -2.32 -14.54
N GLN A 179 1.68 -1.97 -13.76
CA GLN A 179 0.71 -0.95 -14.13
C GLN A 179 1.41 0.39 -14.40
N ARG A 180 2.29 0.86 -13.51
CA ARG A 180 3.02 2.13 -13.71
C ARG A 180 3.83 2.14 -14.99
N LEU A 181 4.47 1.01 -15.31
CA LEU A 181 5.28 0.84 -16.51
C LEU A 181 4.44 0.80 -17.79
N VAL A 182 3.30 0.09 -17.78
CA VAL A 182 2.42 -0.09 -18.94
C VAL A 182 1.64 1.19 -19.26
N THR A 183 1.10 1.87 -18.24
CA THR A 183 0.32 3.10 -18.44
C THR A 183 1.18 4.33 -18.71
N ARG A 184 2.52 4.20 -18.62
CA ARG A 184 3.48 5.30 -18.70
C ARG A 184 3.08 6.47 -17.80
N SER A 185 2.58 6.14 -16.60
CA SER A 185 2.20 7.15 -15.63
C SER A 185 3.38 8.08 -15.32
N GLU A 186 3.12 9.34 -14.99
CA GLU A 186 4.14 10.30 -14.50
C GLU A 186 4.85 9.79 -13.22
N GLN A 187 4.26 8.79 -12.57
CA GLN A 187 4.80 8.08 -11.41
C GLN A 187 5.78 6.96 -11.78
N ALA A 188 5.96 6.62 -13.06
CA ALA A 188 6.94 5.63 -13.47
C ALA A 188 8.35 6.08 -13.04
N ARG A 189 9.12 5.14 -12.50
CA ARG A 189 10.49 5.39 -12.01
C ARG A 189 11.48 4.47 -12.74
N PRO A 190 12.75 4.89 -12.89
CA PRO A 190 13.77 4.09 -13.58
C PRO A 190 13.94 2.67 -13.02
N TYR A 191 13.71 2.49 -11.71
CA TYR A 191 13.85 1.22 -11.00
C TYR A 191 12.57 0.36 -10.97
N ASP A 192 11.44 0.80 -11.56
CA ASP A 192 10.18 0.05 -11.45
C ASP A 192 10.25 -1.32 -12.14
N LEU A 193 11.03 -1.47 -13.21
CA LEU A 193 11.25 -2.76 -13.87
C LEU A 193 12.04 -3.71 -12.96
N ASP A 194 13.08 -3.23 -12.30
CA ASP A 194 13.89 -4.04 -11.38
C ASP A 194 13.09 -4.46 -10.14
N ASP A 195 12.24 -3.56 -9.63
CA ASP A 195 11.30 -3.87 -8.55
C ASP A 195 10.28 -4.94 -8.99
N ALA A 196 9.72 -4.83 -10.21
CA ALA A 196 8.81 -5.83 -10.77
C ALA A 196 9.49 -7.20 -10.91
N VAL A 197 10.74 -7.24 -11.39
CA VAL A 197 11.55 -8.47 -11.47
C VAL A 197 11.81 -9.06 -10.08
N SER A 198 12.07 -8.23 -9.08
CA SER A 198 12.27 -8.65 -7.70
C SER A 198 11.01 -9.27 -7.09
N TYR A 199 9.82 -8.70 -7.34
CA TYR A 199 8.55 -9.29 -6.90
C TYR A 199 8.19 -10.56 -7.68
N LEU A 200 8.47 -10.61 -8.99
CA LEU A 200 8.32 -11.83 -9.78
C LEU A 200 9.19 -12.96 -9.22
N ARG A 201 10.41 -12.66 -8.77
CA ARG A 201 11.27 -13.64 -8.11
C ARG A 201 10.62 -14.24 -6.87
N GLN A 202 9.94 -13.42 -6.07
CA GLN A 202 9.21 -13.90 -4.89
C GLN A 202 8.02 -14.81 -5.29
N LEU A 203 7.28 -14.46 -6.35
CA LEU A 203 6.20 -15.29 -6.88
C LEU A 203 6.72 -16.65 -7.37
N VAL A 204 7.83 -16.67 -8.12
CA VAL A 204 8.46 -17.89 -8.61
C VAL A 204 8.97 -18.76 -7.45
N GLN A 205 9.60 -18.16 -6.44
CA GLN A 205 10.06 -18.89 -5.25
C GLN A 205 8.90 -19.52 -4.47
N ARG A 206 7.78 -18.82 -4.33
CA ARG A 206 6.55 -19.37 -3.73
C ARG A 206 5.92 -20.49 -4.54
N ASN A 207 6.15 -20.52 -5.85
CA ASN A 207 5.71 -21.59 -6.73
C ASN A 207 6.76 -22.72 -6.86
N GLU A 208 7.56 -22.95 -5.82
CA GLU A 208 8.59 -24.00 -5.76
C GLU A 208 9.66 -23.83 -6.86
N GLY A 209 9.94 -22.58 -7.24
CA GLY A 209 10.89 -22.24 -8.31
C GLY A 209 10.31 -22.37 -9.71
N ARG A 210 9.04 -22.75 -9.88
CA ARG A 210 8.39 -22.81 -11.18
C ARG A 210 8.00 -21.42 -11.68
N PRO A 211 8.21 -21.10 -12.98
CA PRO A 211 7.77 -19.85 -13.57
C PRO A 211 6.27 -19.61 -13.33
N ALA A 212 5.88 -18.35 -13.15
CA ALA A 212 4.47 -17.98 -13.12
C ALA A 212 3.88 -18.14 -14.53
N THR A 213 2.62 -18.57 -14.64
CA THR A 213 1.94 -18.52 -15.93
C THR A 213 1.45 -17.10 -16.21
N LEU A 214 1.41 -16.72 -17.49
CA LEU A 214 0.82 -15.45 -17.90
C LEU A 214 -0.60 -15.29 -17.35
N GLN A 215 -1.40 -16.36 -17.40
CA GLN A 215 -2.76 -16.37 -16.85
C GLN A 215 -2.79 -16.04 -15.35
N GLN A 216 -1.87 -16.62 -14.55
CA GLN A 216 -1.80 -16.33 -13.11
C GLN A 216 -1.53 -14.85 -12.84
N LEU A 217 -0.66 -14.22 -13.64
CA LEU A 217 -0.34 -12.80 -13.48
C LEU A 217 -1.50 -11.90 -13.93
N GLU A 218 -2.20 -12.26 -15.00
CA GLU A 218 -3.41 -11.57 -15.46
C GLU A 218 -4.58 -11.71 -14.47
N ASP A 219 -4.76 -12.90 -13.89
CA ASP A 219 -5.74 -13.16 -12.83
C ASP A 219 -5.46 -12.30 -11.60
N CYS A 220 -4.18 -12.21 -11.21
CA CYS A 220 -3.74 -11.36 -10.12
C CYS A 220 -4.00 -9.88 -10.40
N ALA A 221 -3.65 -9.40 -11.60
CA ALA A 221 -3.90 -8.01 -11.99
C ALA A 221 -5.41 -7.70 -11.96
N ARG A 222 -6.25 -8.60 -12.48
CA ARG A 222 -7.72 -8.45 -12.43
C ARG A 222 -8.25 -8.40 -11.00
N ARG A 223 -7.76 -9.27 -10.11
CA ARG A 223 -8.16 -9.30 -8.70
C ARG A 223 -7.92 -7.94 -8.01
N TYR A 224 -6.85 -7.25 -8.37
CA TYR A 224 -6.49 -5.96 -7.78
C TYR A 224 -6.81 -4.76 -8.68
N HIS A 225 -7.64 -4.93 -9.72
CA HIS A 225 -8.01 -3.86 -10.67
C HIS A 225 -6.80 -3.14 -11.29
N GLN A 226 -5.70 -3.86 -11.50
CA GLN A 226 -4.47 -3.34 -12.07
C GLN A 226 -4.44 -3.58 -13.58
N THR A 227 -3.89 -2.62 -14.31
CA THR A 227 -3.66 -2.75 -15.76
C THR A 227 -2.39 -3.54 -16.01
N THR A 228 -2.46 -4.53 -16.90
CA THR A 228 -1.31 -5.28 -17.38
C THR A 228 -1.37 -5.43 -18.89
N ASP A 229 -0.23 -5.73 -19.51
CA ASP A 229 -0.13 -6.04 -20.94
C ASP A 229 0.68 -7.32 -21.12
N ALA A 230 0.08 -8.32 -21.78
CA ALA A 230 0.69 -9.64 -21.96
C ALA A 230 2.01 -9.57 -22.72
N ARG A 231 2.10 -8.68 -23.70
CA ARG A 231 3.32 -8.47 -24.48
C ARG A 231 4.42 -7.87 -23.60
N TYR A 232 4.09 -6.83 -22.82
CA TYR A 232 5.02 -6.20 -21.88
C TYR A 232 5.52 -7.18 -20.82
N LEU A 233 4.63 -8.02 -20.26
CA LEU A 233 5.01 -9.07 -19.31
C LEU A 233 6.03 -10.04 -19.93
N LEU A 234 5.79 -10.54 -21.14
CA LEU A 234 6.65 -11.54 -21.78
C LEU A 234 7.95 -10.96 -22.37
N GLU A 235 7.91 -9.76 -22.95
CA GLU A 235 9.07 -9.16 -23.62
C GLU A 235 9.94 -8.36 -22.65
N SER A 236 9.34 -7.51 -21.81
CA SER A 236 10.07 -6.60 -20.92
C SER A 236 10.39 -7.26 -19.59
N VAL A 237 9.35 -7.69 -18.86
CA VAL A 237 9.51 -8.21 -17.49
C VAL A 237 10.21 -9.56 -17.47
N ASN A 238 9.70 -10.54 -18.23
CA ASN A 238 10.32 -11.85 -18.33
C ASN A 238 11.71 -11.77 -18.98
N GLY A 239 11.90 -10.93 -20.00
CA GLY A 239 13.21 -10.71 -20.59
C GLY A 239 14.23 -10.15 -19.59
N ALA A 240 13.84 -9.22 -18.72
CA ALA A 240 14.69 -8.73 -17.64
C ALA A 240 14.97 -9.81 -16.58
N TYR A 241 13.95 -10.59 -16.21
CA TYR A 241 14.09 -11.71 -15.28
C TYR A 241 15.07 -12.77 -15.80
N GLU A 242 14.96 -13.17 -17.07
CA GLU A 242 15.85 -14.16 -17.69
C GLU A 242 17.30 -13.69 -17.75
N ARG A 243 17.53 -12.40 -18.03
CA ARG A 243 18.88 -11.82 -17.98
C ARG A 243 19.49 -11.92 -16.58
N MET A 244 18.69 -11.69 -15.54
CA MET A 244 19.13 -11.67 -14.15
C MET A 244 19.31 -13.09 -13.57
N TYR A 245 18.37 -14.00 -13.82
CA TYR A 245 18.29 -15.31 -13.15
C TYR A 245 18.55 -16.51 -14.06
N ARG A 246 18.89 -16.28 -15.34
CA ARG A 246 19.22 -17.32 -16.34
C ARG A 246 18.15 -18.42 -16.49
N SER A 247 16.90 -18.08 -16.17
CA SER A 247 15.74 -18.97 -16.23
C SER A 247 14.48 -18.12 -16.47
N PRO A 248 13.44 -18.66 -17.13
CA PRO A 248 12.20 -17.93 -17.34
C PRO A 248 11.50 -17.66 -16.00
N GLY A 249 10.97 -16.44 -15.85
CA GLY A 249 10.10 -16.08 -14.72
C GLY A 249 8.63 -16.20 -15.08
N ILE A 250 8.30 -16.10 -16.36
CA ILE A 250 6.94 -16.15 -16.91
C ILE A 250 6.89 -17.13 -18.08
N VAL A 251 5.87 -17.99 -18.11
CA VAL A 251 5.57 -18.86 -19.25
C VAL A 251 4.15 -18.63 -19.75
N ARG A 252 3.91 -18.84 -21.04
CA ARG A 252 2.53 -18.95 -21.54
C ARG A 252 1.92 -20.21 -20.94
N SER A 253 0.69 -20.13 -20.45
CA SER A 253 -0.07 -21.30 -19.99
C SER A 253 0.00 -22.37 -21.08
N GLY A 254 0.41 -23.59 -20.72
CA GLY A 254 0.68 -24.63 -21.70
C GLY A 254 -0.51 -24.87 -22.63
N GLY A 255 -0.37 -24.50 -23.91
CA GLY A 255 -0.91 -25.35 -24.95
C GLY A 255 -0.27 -26.72 -24.73
N LYS A 256 -1.11 -27.77 -24.58
CA LYS A 256 -0.65 -29.16 -24.46
C LYS A 256 0.57 -29.35 -25.35
N GLY A 257 1.70 -29.69 -24.73
CA GLY A 257 2.94 -29.92 -25.46
C GLY A 257 2.65 -30.84 -26.63
N SER A 258 2.84 -30.34 -27.86
CA SER A 258 3.00 -31.25 -28.98
C SER A 258 4.30 -31.99 -28.69
N ARG A 259 4.16 -33.23 -28.19
CA ARG A 259 5.21 -34.23 -28.34
C ARG A 259 5.46 -34.31 -29.84
N ARG A 260 6.53 -33.67 -30.29
CA ARG A 260 7.13 -34.01 -31.57
C ARG A 260 7.56 -35.48 -31.47
N ARG A 261 7.16 -36.19 -32.51
CA ARG A 261 7.19 -37.62 -32.72
C ARG A 261 8.57 -38.22 -32.51
#